data_AF-A0A6G0U7Y7-F1
#
_entry.id   AF-A0A6G0U7Y7-F1
#
_cell.length_a   1.000
_cell.length_b   1.000
_cell.length_c   1.000
_cell.angle_alpha   90.00
_cell.angle_beta   90.00
_cell.angle_gamma   90.00
#
_symmetry.space_group_name_H-M   'P 1'
#
loop_
_entity.id
_entity.type
_entity.pdbx_description
1 polymer ?
#
loop_
_entity_poly.entity_id
_entity_poly.type
_entity_poly.pdbx_seq_one_letter_code
_entity_poly.pdbx_strand_id
1 'polypeptide(L)'
;MDLDEILSNFGLGSYQVTVCALMGLVLMYSNISPLSYAITASDLNYRCEIPQCDDIENPEYKPIWLKRVVPFNEKTIEPYKCLKLHYQPIINGTVTSTNGTCNFDAFDQNSKEKCNKWIFFETERTIVNDFGIMCEENKWKLSMVGTINSIGQFVGIPLAGFISDKYGRKFILIIGSVSSAILGTFRSFTTNYYSFLLFELLDSIASSGVYAATFVLGKKSNSRNLKIYSKINTNF
;
A
#
# COMPACT_ATOMS: atom_id res chain seq x y z
N MET A 1 25.81 35.73 -10.21
CA MET A 1 24.48 36.37 -10.19
C MET A 1 23.61 35.50 -9.32
N ASP A 2 23.49 35.90 -8.05
CA ASP A 2 22.81 35.12 -7.02
C ASP A 2 21.30 35.17 -7.23
N LEU A 3 20.70 33.97 -7.29
CA LEU A 3 19.28 33.76 -7.52
C LEU A 3 18.43 34.42 -6.42
N ASP A 4 18.97 34.47 -5.20
CA ASP A 4 18.32 34.99 -4.01
C ASP A 4 18.19 36.52 -4.02
N GLU A 5 19.10 37.24 -4.68
CA GLU A 5 19.08 38.70 -4.79
C GLU A 5 18.03 39.21 -5.80
N ILE A 6 17.65 38.36 -6.76
CA ILE A 6 16.58 38.66 -7.73
C ILE A 6 15.21 38.30 -7.14
N LEU A 7 15.13 37.19 -6.40
CA LEU A 7 13.92 36.76 -5.70
C LEU A 7 13.55 37.70 -4.54
N SER A 8 14.53 38.36 -3.89
CA SER A 8 14.27 39.36 -2.85
C SER A 8 13.71 40.68 -3.41
N ASN A 9 14.10 41.06 -4.63
CA ASN A 9 13.69 42.32 -5.25
C ASN A 9 12.35 42.24 -5.99
N PHE A 10 11.96 41.06 -6.48
CA PHE A 10 10.69 40.85 -7.19
C PHE A 10 9.93 39.70 -6.53
N GLY A 11 9.06 40.00 -5.57
CA GLY A 11 8.22 39.00 -4.92
C GLY A 11 7.44 38.14 -5.93
N LEU A 12 7.19 36.87 -5.58
CA LEU A 12 6.43 35.93 -6.41
C LEU A 12 5.00 36.44 -6.66
N GLY A 13 4.65 36.69 -7.92
CA GLY A 13 3.27 36.99 -8.30
C GLY A 13 2.31 35.83 -8.04
N SER A 14 1.03 36.11 -7.76
CA SER A 14 0.02 35.09 -7.37
C SER A 14 -0.10 33.94 -8.37
N TYR A 15 -0.03 34.23 -9.68
CA TYR A 15 -0.06 33.20 -10.73
C TYR A 15 1.15 32.24 -10.65
N GLN A 16 2.32 32.75 -10.31
CA GLN A 16 3.53 31.94 -10.17
C GLN A 16 3.44 31.02 -8.94
N VAL A 17 2.91 31.53 -7.83
CA VAL A 17 2.63 30.72 -6.63
C VAL A 17 1.64 29.59 -6.96
N THR A 18 0.55 29.89 -7.68
CA THR A 18 -0.43 28.86 -8.08
C THR A 18 0.19 27.78 -8.97
N VAL A 19 0.99 28.16 -9.97
CA VAL A 19 1.65 27.17 -10.86
C VAL A 19 2.68 26.34 -10.10
N CYS A 20 3.49 26.95 -9.24
CA CYS A 20 4.44 26.22 -8.39
C CYS A 20 3.72 25.26 -7.43
N ALA A 21 2.60 25.68 -6.83
CA ALA A 21 1.78 24.82 -5.97
C ALA A 21 1.20 23.62 -6.73
N LEU A 22 0.65 23.83 -7.93
CA LEU A 22 0.14 22.76 -8.78
C LEU A 22 1.23 21.75 -9.17
N MET A 23 2.43 22.23 -9.52
CA MET A 23 3.56 21.34 -9.81
C MET A 23 4.03 20.58 -8.57
N GLY A 24 4.00 21.22 -7.39
CA GLY A 24 4.28 20.59 -6.11
C GLY A 24 3.28 19.46 -5.79
N LEU A 25 1.99 19.68 -6.04
CA LEU A 25 0.95 18.67 -5.85
C LEU A 25 1.18 17.45 -6.76
N VAL A 26 1.49 17.68 -8.04
CA VAL A 26 1.82 16.59 -8.98
C VAL A 26 3.06 15.81 -8.52
N LEU A 27 4.09 16.50 -8.00
CA LEU A 27 5.27 15.84 -7.45
C LEU A 27 4.93 14.98 -6.22
N MET A 28 4.12 15.50 -5.29
CA MET A 28 3.67 14.72 -4.14
C MET A 28 2.88 13.48 -4.58
N TYR A 29 1.92 13.63 -5.49
CA TYR A 29 1.16 12.50 -6.03
C TYR A 29 2.05 11.43 -6.65
N SER A 30 3.04 11.84 -7.47
CA SER A 30 3.97 10.90 -8.12
C SER A 30 4.84 10.10 -7.14
N ASN A 31 5.09 10.61 -5.93
CA ASN A 31 5.83 9.90 -4.88
C ASN A 31 4.92 9.08 -3.97
N ILE A 32 3.67 9.52 -3.76
CA ILE A 32 2.70 8.81 -2.92
C ILE A 32 2.16 7.56 -3.63
N SER A 33 1.91 7.60 -4.94
CA SER A 33 1.37 6.43 -5.66
C SER A 33 2.23 5.17 -5.48
N PRO A 34 3.55 5.20 -5.71
CA PRO A 34 4.41 4.06 -5.45
C PRO A 34 4.56 3.72 -3.96
N LEU A 35 4.30 4.64 -3.03
CA LEU A 35 4.36 4.32 -1.60
C LEU A 35 3.05 3.71 -1.08
N SER A 36 1.95 3.91 -1.79
CA SER A 36 0.62 3.43 -1.39
C SER A 36 0.56 1.90 -1.26
N TYR A 37 1.35 1.15 -2.04
CA TYR A 37 1.41 -0.30 -1.89
C TYR A 37 1.94 -0.70 -0.51
N ALA A 38 2.90 0.04 0.06
CA ALA A 38 3.48 -0.31 1.36
C ALA A 38 2.46 -0.17 2.49
N ILE A 39 1.59 0.84 2.38
CA ILE A 39 0.47 1.05 3.31
C ILE A 39 -0.57 -0.06 3.14
N THR A 40 -0.95 -0.35 1.89
CA THR A 40 -1.98 -1.35 1.59
C THR A 40 -1.49 -2.77 1.90
N ALA A 41 -0.17 -3.02 1.84
CA ALA A 41 0.51 -4.26 2.15
C ALA A 41 0.97 -4.37 3.62
N SER A 42 0.46 -3.53 4.51
CA SER A 42 0.77 -3.63 5.94
C SER A 42 0.27 -4.94 6.53
N ASP A 43 1.05 -5.57 7.41
CA ASP A 43 0.65 -6.78 8.12
C ASP A 43 -0.41 -6.43 9.17
N LEU A 44 -1.58 -7.05 9.06
CA LEU A 44 -2.65 -6.86 10.03
C LEU A 44 -2.43 -7.72 11.28
N ASN A 45 -3.03 -7.24 12.38
CA ASN A 45 -3.20 -8.03 13.58
C ASN A 45 -4.45 -8.90 13.44
N TYR A 46 -4.23 -10.16 13.08
CA TYR A 46 -5.28 -11.16 12.95
C TYR A 46 -4.93 -12.41 13.76
N ARG A 47 -5.98 -13.12 14.19
CA ARG A 47 -5.89 -14.43 14.83
C ARG A 47 -6.84 -15.40 14.17
N CYS A 48 -6.65 -16.68 14.44
CA CYS A 48 -7.58 -17.72 14.01
C CYS A 48 -8.91 -17.64 14.75
N GLU A 49 -10.00 -17.88 14.02
CA GLU A 49 -11.33 -18.14 14.60
C GLU A 49 -11.39 -19.56 15.15
N ILE A 50 -11.89 -19.68 16.38
CA ILE A 50 -12.06 -20.94 17.09
C ILE A 50 -13.55 -21.11 17.37
N PRO A 51 -14.28 -21.89 16.54
CA PRO A 51 -15.74 -21.94 16.60
C PRO A 51 -16.29 -22.51 17.93
N GLN A 52 -15.45 -23.18 18.73
CA GLN A 52 -15.86 -23.77 20.00
C GLN A 52 -15.72 -22.81 21.19
N CYS A 53 -14.97 -21.73 21.03
CA CYS A 53 -14.72 -20.75 22.09
C CYS A 53 -15.17 -19.33 21.74
N ASP A 54 -15.23 -18.99 20.44
CA ASP A 54 -15.60 -17.65 19.98
C ASP A 54 -17.12 -17.46 19.96
N ASP A 55 -17.57 -16.28 20.38
CA ASP A 55 -18.95 -15.86 20.26
C ASP A 55 -19.32 -15.64 18.78
N ILE A 56 -20.52 -16.10 18.40
CA ILE A 56 -21.00 -16.06 17.02
C ILE A 56 -21.23 -14.61 16.53
N GLU A 57 -21.63 -13.70 17.41
CA GLU A 57 -22.00 -12.33 17.04
C GLU A 57 -20.87 -11.31 17.22
N ASN A 58 -20.06 -11.41 18.28
CA ASN A 58 -19.00 -10.44 18.60
C ASN A 58 -17.73 -11.13 19.09
N PRO A 59 -16.91 -11.69 18.18
CA PRO A 59 -15.65 -12.32 18.57
C PRO A 59 -14.63 -11.29 19.07
N GLU A 60 -14.24 -11.41 20.35
CA GLU A 60 -13.22 -10.55 20.95
C GLU A 60 -11.82 -10.90 20.43
N TYR A 61 -10.98 -9.96 20.01
CA TYR A 61 -9.66 -10.27 19.45
C TYR A 61 -8.68 -10.92 20.46
N LYS A 62 -8.70 -10.55 21.74
CA LYS A 62 -7.76 -11.07 22.77
C LYS A 62 -8.48 -11.61 24.00
N PRO A 63 -9.16 -12.77 23.89
CA PRO A 63 -9.78 -13.39 25.05
C PRO A 63 -8.73 -14.10 25.91
N ILE A 64 -9.00 -14.20 27.21
CA ILE A 64 -8.09 -14.81 28.20
C ILE A 64 -7.80 -16.28 27.86
N TRP A 65 -8.76 -16.97 27.26
CA TRP A 65 -8.64 -18.38 26.90
C TRP A 65 -7.75 -18.64 25.68
N LEU A 66 -7.43 -17.63 24.86
CA LEU A 66 -6.61 -17.77 23.65
C LEU A 66 -5.27 -18.44 23.94
N LYS A 67 -4.72 -18.19 25.14
CA LYS A 67 -3.45 -18.75 25.61
C LYS A 67 -3.42 -20.28 25.71
N ARG A 68 -4.59 -20.92 25.84
CA ARG A 68 -4.73 -22.37 26.01
C ARG A 68 -4.98 -23.10 24.69
N VAL A 69 -5.40 -22.39 23.64
CA VAL A 69 -5.93 -23.00 22.42
C VAL A 69 -5.07 -22.71 21.18
N VAL A 70 -4.21 -21.69 21.25
CA VAL A 70 -3.27 -21.34 20.19
C VAL A 70 -1.85 -21.63 20.66
N PRO A 71 -1.02 -22.33 19.86
CA PRO A 71 0.37 -22.52 20.22
C PRO A 71 1.11 -21.17 20.25
N PHE A 72 2.04 -21.01 21.19
CA PHE A 72 2.91 -19.84 21.27
C PHE A 72 4.28 -20.16 20.70
N ASN A 73 4.90 -19.18 20.07
CA ASN A 73 6.30 -19.27 19.72
C ASN A 73 7.14 -18.98 20.97
N GLU A 74 7.90 -19.96 21.45
CA GLU A 74 8.76 -19.85 22.63
C GLU A 74 9.83 -18.75 22.49
N LYS A 75 10.18 -18.36 21.25
CA LYS A 75 11.22 -17.36 20.98
C LYS A 75 10.71 -15.92 20.98
N THR A 76 9.47 -15.69 20.53
CA THR A 76 8.91 -14.35 20.39
C THR A 76 7.82 -14.03 21.42
N ILE A 77 7.38 -15.03 22.20
CA ILE A 77 6.28 -14.90 23.18
C ILE A 77 4.98 -14.41 22.50
N GLU A 78 4.86 -14.65 21.19
CA GLU A 78 3.68 -14.31 20.40
C GLU A 78 2.93 -15.58 20.00
N PRO A 79 1.58 -15.53 19.96
CA PRO A 79 0.78 -16.64 19.46
C PRO A 79 1.04 -16.85 17.96
N TYR A 80 1.08 -18.11 17.51
CA TYR A 80 1.10 -18.38 16.07
C TYR A 80 -0.17 -17.85 15.42
N LYS A 81 -0.05 -16.87 14.50
CA LYS A 81 -1.20 -16.23 13.81
C LYS A 81 -2.03 -17.19 12.95
N CYS A 82 -1.52 -18.40 12.66
CA CYS A 82 -2.00 -19.27 11.58
C CYS A 82 -2.14 -20.74 11.92
N LEU A 83 -1.80 -21.12 13.14
CA LEU A 83 -1.93 -22.49 13.63
C LEU A 83 -2.89 -22.47 14.81
N LYS A 84 -3.82 -23.41 14.82
CA LYS A 84 -4.70 -23.70 15.95
C LYS A 84 -4.43 -25.13 16.44
N LEU A 85 -4.72 -25.41 17.70
CA LEU A 85 -4.72 -26.79 18.18
C LEU A 85 -5.90 -27.55 17.57
N HIS A 86 -5.67 -28.83 17.26
CA HIS A 86 -6.71 -29.68 16.71
C HIS A 86 -7.76 -30.00 17.78
N TYR A 87 -9.03 -29.80 17.46
CA TYR A 87 -10.14 -30.07 18.36
C TYR A 87 -10.63 -31.50 18.16
N GLN A 88 -10.55 -32.32 19.22
CA GLN A 88 -11.09 -33.66 19.25
C GLN A 88 -12.24 -33.71 20.27
N PRO A 89 -13.50 -33.94 19.83
CA PRO A 89 -14.62 -34.00 20.74
C PRO A 89 -14.47 -35.19 21.70
N ILE A 90 -14.56 -34.92 23.01
CA ILE A 90 -14.51 -35.97 24.04
C ILE A 90 -15.87 -36.68 24.06
N ILE A 91 -15.94 -37.90 23.53
CA ILE A 91 -17.21 -38.65 23.38
C ILE A 91 -17.69 -39.28 24.72
N ASN A 92 -16.84 -39.32 25.75
CA ASN A 92 -17.10 -40.08 26.98
C ASN A 92 -17.68 -39.27 28.16
N GLY A 93 -18.18 -38.06 27.92
CA GLY A 93 -18.88 -37.27 28.95
C GLY A 93 -19.98 -36.43 28.32
N THR A 94 -21.17 -36.44 28.92
CA THR A 94 -22.32 -35.58 28.59
C THR A 94 -21.99 -34.11 28.87
N VAL A 95 -21.12 -33.53 28.06
CA VAL A 95 -20.91 -32.09 27.96
C VAL A 95 -21.14 -31.72 26.51
N THR A 96 -22.40 -31.80 26.09
CA THR A 96 -22.90 -30.87 25.08
C THR A 96 -22.58 -29.48 25.59
N SER A 97 -21.73 -28.72 24.88
CA SER A 97 -21.41 -27.32 25.17
C SER A 97 -22.68 -26.56 25.53
N THR A 98 -22.97 -26.44 26.81
CA THR A 98 -24.01 -25.57 27.32
C THR A 98 -23.45 -24.16 27.20
N ASN A 99 -23.93 -23.43 26.18
CA ASN A 99 -23.85 -21.98 25.99
C ASN A 99 -22.67 -21.27 26.70
N GLY A 100 -21.54 -21.15 26.00
CA GLY A 100 -20.53 -20.12 26.27
C GLY A 100 -19.23 -20.56 26.96
N THR A 101 -19.07 -21.81 27.39
CA THR A 101 -17.80 -22.28 27.99
C THR A 101 -17.06 -23.26 27.09
N CYS A 102 -15.94 -22.81 26.53
CA CYS A 102 -15.06 -23.63 25.72
C CYS A 102 -14.41 -24.74 26.55
N ASN A 103 -14.53 -26.00 26.12
CA ASN A 103 -13.86 -27.13 26.76
C ASN A 103 -12.39 -27.19 26.32
N PHE A 104 -11.47 -26.86 27.23
CA PHE A 104 -10.04 -26.82 26.95
C PHE A 104 -9.40 -28.21 26.79
N ASP A 105 -9.95 -29.22 27.45
CA ASP A 105 -9.40 -30.58 27.45
C ASP A 105 -9.63 -31.32 26.13
N ALA A 106 -10.52 -30.78 25.28
CA ALA A 106 -10.81 -31.29 23.94
C ALA A 106 -9.78 -30.83 22.88
N PHE A 107 -8.80 -29.99 23.25
CA PHE A 107 -7.74 -29.56 22.33
C PHE A 107 -6.48 -30.39 22.54
N ASP A 108 -6.06 -31.09 21.49
CA ASP A 108 -4.81 -31.85 21.51
C ASP A 108 -3.62 -30.90 21.38
N GLN A 109 -2.74 -30.89 22.37
CA GLN A 109 -1.56 -30.03 22.43
C GLN A 109 -0.46 -30.45 21.43
N ASN A 110 -0.49 -31.69 20.95
CA ASN A 110 0.51 -32.24 20.03
C ASN A 110 0.12 -32.07 18.56
N SER A 111 -1.19 -31.99 18.27
CA SER A 111 -1.72 -31.88 16.91
C SER A 111 -2.07 -30.44 16.57
N LYS A 112 -1.42 -29.91 15.52
CA LYS A 112 -1.60 -28.54 15.03
C LYS A 112 -2.32 -28.56 13.68
N GLU A 113 -3.32 -27.71 13.53
CA GLU A 113 -4.13 -27.57 12.33
C GLU A 113 -4.01 -26.16 11.75
N LYS A 114 -4.11 -26.03 10.42
CA LYS A 114 -4.16 -24.73 9.75
C LYS A 114 -5.51 -24.05 10.01
N CYS A 115 -5.49 -22.73 10.09
CA CYS A 115 -6.70 -21.94 10.28
C CYS A 115 -7.39 -21.67 8.94
N ASN A 116 -8.72 -21.78 8.93
CA ASN A 116 -9.55 -21.54 7.74
C ASN A 116 -10.28 -20.20 7.77
N LYS A 117 -10.44 -19.62 8.97
CA LYS A 117 -11.12 -18.35 9.20
C LYS A 117 -10.34 -17.53 10.22
N TRP A 118 -10.44 -16.22 10.12
CA TRP A 118 -9.66 -15.27 10.91
C TRP A 118 -10.54 -14.17 11.48
N ILE A 119 -10.16 -13.72 12.68
CA ILE A 119 -10.73 -12.56 13.37
C ILE A 119 -9.66 -11.47 13.36
N PHE A 120 -10.04 -10.30 12.87
CA PHE A 120 -9.18 -9.13 12.77
C PHE A 120 -9.37 -8.23 13.99
N PHE A 121 -8.28 -7.66 14.50
CA PHE A 121 -8.34 -6.66 15.56
C PHE A 121 -8.98 -5.36 15.07
N GLU A 122 -8.66 -4.98 13.84
CA GLU A 122 -9.05 -3.72 13.24
C GLU A 122 -10.09 -3.96 12.16
N THR A 123 -11.01 -3.01 12.00
CA THR A 123 -12.00 -3.00 10.91
C THR A 123 -11.41 -2.49 9.59
N GLU A 124 -10.09 -2.26 9.54
CA GLU A 124 -9.40 -1.77 8.36
C GLU A 124 -9.36 -2.82 7.25
N ARG A 125 -9.53 -2.35 6.01
CA ARG A 125 -9.43 -3.21 4.82
C ARG A 125 -8.07 -3.00 4.17
N THR A 126 -7.33 -4.09 4.03
CA THR A 126 -6.02 -4.13 3.38
C THR A 126 -5.97 -5.30 2.40
N ILE A 127 -4.93 -5.35 1.54
CA ILE A 127 -4.76 -6.48 0.60
C ILE A 127 -4.62 -7.82 1.33
N VAL A 128 -4.20 -7.82 2.59
CA VAL A 128 -4.11 -9.02 3.45
C VAL A 128 -5.50 -9.61 3.65
N ASN A 129 -6.47 -8.77 4.03
CA ASN A 129 -7.84 -9.18 4.30
C ASN A 129 -8.57 -9.51 2.99
N ASP A 130 -8.47 -8.64 1.98
CA ASP A 130 -9.23 -8.77 0.74
C ASP A 130 -8.83 -9.98 -0.11
N PHE A 131 -7.54 -10.33 -0.18
CA PHE A 131 -7.05 -11.48 -0.95
C PHE A 131 -6.72 -12.71 -0.10
N GLY A 132 -6.98 -12.67 1.21
CA GLY A 132 -6.69 -13.79 2.10
C GLY A 132 -5.20 -14.13 2.22
N ILE A 133 -4.34 -13.12 2.22
CA ILE A 133 -2.88 -13.29 2.26
C ILE A 133 -2.41 -13.41 3.72
N MET A 134 -2.83 -14.48 4.38
CA MET A 134 -2.41 -14.78 5.75
C MET A 134 -1.27 -15.81 5.77
N CYS A 135 -0.51 -15.83 6.87
CA CYS A 135 0.50 -16.84 7.18
C CYS A 135 1.81 -16.74 6.40
N GLU A 136 2.91 -17.24 6.98
CA GLU A 136 4.25 -17.15 6.41
C GLU A 136 4.35 -17.72 4.98
N GLU A 137 3.60 -18.79 4.70
CA GLU A 137 3.56 -19.41 3.36
C GLU A 137 3.05 -18.47 2.26
N ASN A 138 2.23 -17.46 2.59
CA ASN A 138 1.69 -16.51 1.61
C ASN A 138 2.24 -15.09 1.79
N LYS A 139 2.99 -14.79 2.86
CA LYS A 139 3.58 -13.46 3.12
C LYS A 139 4.44 -12.96 1.96
N TRP A 140 5.08 -13.85 1.21
CA TRP A 140 5.86 -13.48 0.02
C TRP A 140 5.05 -12.74 -1.05
N LYS A 141 3.72 -12.94 -1.12
CA LYS A 141 2.84 -12.22 -2.03
C LYS A 141 2.80 -10.72 -1.73
N LEU A 142 2.87 -10.32 -0.46
CA LEU A 142 2.95 -8.90 -0.09
C LEU A 142 4.21 -8.24 -0.62
N SER A 143 5.36 -8.92 -0.48
CA SER A 143 6.64 -8.45 -1.02
C SER A 143 6.63 -8.40 -2.54
N MET A 144 5.93 -9.32 -3.20
CA MET A 144 5.83 -9.39 -4.66
C MET A 144 5.20 -8.13 -5.26
N VAL A 145 4.22 -7.51 -4.60
CA VAL A 145 3.60 -6.25 -5.04
C VAL A 145 4.66 -5.16 -5.16
N GLY A 146 5.50 -4.99 -4.14
CA GLY A 146 6.58 -4.00 -4.16
C GLY A 146 7.64 -4.30 -5.22
N THR A 147 7.98 -5.57 -5.41
CA THR A 147 8.91 -6.00 -6.48
C THR A 147 8.37 -5.66 -7.86
N ILE A 148 7.09 -5.96 -8.13
CA ILE A 148 6.43 -5.65 -9.40
C ILE A 148 6.36 -4.14 -9.63
N ASN A 149 6.03 -3.36 -8.60
CA ASN A 149 6.03 -1.90 -8.68
C ASN A 149 7.43 -1.38 -9.09
N SER A 150 8.48 -1.91 -8.46
CA SER A 150 9.87 -1.54 -8.76
C SER A 150 10.29 -1.93 -10.18
N ILE A 151 9.91 -3.12 -10.64
CA ILE A 151 10.15 -3.58 -12.03
C ILE A 151 9.40 -2.68 -13.02
N GLY A 152 8.15 -2.33 -12.72
CA GLY A 152 7.35 -1.44 -13.55
C GLY A 152 8.00 -0.07 -13.70
N GLN A 153 8.50 0.51 -12.61
CA GLN A 153 9.26 1.76 -12.68
C GLN A 153 10.56 1.61 -13.48
N PHE A 154 11.31 0.52 -13.27
CA PHE A 154 12.56 0.27 -13.99
C PHE A 154 12.36 0.22 -15.51
N VAL A 155 11.27 -0.42 -15.97
CA VAL A 155 10.91 -0.46 -17.39
C VAL A 155 10.29 0.86 -17.86
N GLY A 156 9.50 1.52 -17.01
CA GLY A 156 8.81 2.76 -17.35
C GLY A 156 9.75 3.94 -17.52
N ILE A 157 10.83 4.07 -16.74
CA ILE A 157 11.78 5.20 -16.83
C ILE A 157 12.36 5.38 -18.25
N PRO A 158 12.97 4.37 -18.89
CA PRO A 158 13.51 4.52 -20.25
C PRO A 158 12.40 4.78 -21.29
N LEU A 159 11.23 4.14 -21.15
CA LEU A 159 10.08 4.39 -22.03
C LEU A 159 9.60 5.84 -21.92
N ALA A 160 9.45 6.35 -20.71
CA ALA A 160 9.07 7.73 -20.46
C ALA A 160 10.13 8.71 -20.98
N GLY A 161 11.42 8.36 -20.89
CA GLY A 161 12.51 9.13 -21.49
C GLY A 161 12.35 9.26 -23.00
N PHE A 162 12.18 8.12 -23.69
CA PHE A 162 11.99 8.09 -25.14
C PHE A 162 10.73 8.87 -25.59
N ILE A 163 9.61 8.67 -24.90
CA ILE A 163 8.34 9.36 -25.20
C ILE A 163 8.47 10.87 -24.91
N SER A 164 9.12 11.24 -23.82
CA SER A 164 9.38 12.63 -23.44
C SER A 164 10.18 13.37 -24.51
N ASP A 165 11.17 12.71 -25.10
CA ASP A 165 12.02 13.32 -26.11
C ASP A 165 11.30 13.46 -27.46
N LYS A 166 10.40 12.53 -27.80
CA LYS A 166 9.63 12.57 -29.05
C LYS A 166 8.41 13.51 -29.02
N TYR A 167 7.60 13.44 -27.96
CA TYR A 167 6.33 14.17 -27.85
C TYR A 167 6.39 15.39 -26.91
N GLY A 168 7.51 15.56 -26.20
CA GLY A 168 7.75 16.66 -25.29
C GLY A 168 7.36 16.36 -23.83
N ARG A 169 8.06 17.02 -22.91
CA ARG A 169 7.93 16.83 -21.44
C ARG A 169 6.56 17.18 -20.87
N LYS A 170 5.79 18.08 -21.50
CA LYS A 170 4.42 18.39 -21.05
C LYS A 170 3.44 17.27 -21.37
N PHE A 171 3.63 16.60 -22.52
CA PHE A 171 2.77 15.52 -22.96
C PHE A 171 2.87 14.32 -22.03
N ILE A 172 4.09 13.90 -21.67
CA ILE A 172 4.32 12.77 -20.74
C ILE A 172 3.72 13.03 -19.35
N LEU A 173 3.75 14.28 -18.87
CA LEU A 173 3.17 14.64 -17.57
C LEU A 173 1.65 14.47 -17.58
N ILE A 174 0.97 14.97 -18.62
CA ILE A 174 -0.49 14.86 -18.75
C ILE A 174 -0.88 13.40 -18.98
N ILE A 175 -0.28 12.73 -19.97
CA ILE A 175 -0.69 11.35 -20.31
C ILE A 175 -0.38 10.38 -19.16
N GLY A 176 0.78 10.52 -18.50
CA GLY A 176 1.18 9.64 -17.39
C GLY A 176 0.34 9.84 -16.14
N SER A 177 -0.06 11.09 -15.83
CA SER A 177 -0.97 11.35 -14.70
C SER A 177 -2.38 10.86 -14.97
N VAL A 178 -2.92 11.09 -16.17
CA VAL A 178 -4.26 10.63 -16.55
C VAL A 178 -4.32 9.11 -16.63
N SER A 179 -3.34 8.46 -17.28
CA SER A 179 -3.31 7.01 -17.37
C SER A 179 -3.12 6.37 -16.01
N SER A 180 -2.28 6.94 -15.13
CA SER A 180 -2.12 6.46 -13.76
C SER A 180 -3.41 6.59 -12.95
N ALA A 181 -4.13 7.71 -13.05
CA ALA A 181 -5.41 7.87 -12.36
C ALA A 181 -6.45 6.82 -12.80
N ILE A 182 -6.51 6.54 -14.10
CA ILE A 182 -7.41 5.52 -14.66
C ILE A 182 -7.01 4.11 -14.19
N LEU A 183 -5.73 3.75 -14.32
CA LEU A 183 -5.22 2.43 -13.95
C LEU A 183 -5.31 2.17 -12.44
N GLY A 184 -4.99 3.17 -11.61
CA GLY A 184 -5.15 3.12 -10.16
C GLY A 184 -6.61 2.94 -9.73
N THR A 185 -7.56 3.56 -10.45
CA THR A 185 -9.00 3.35 -10.20
C THR A 185 -9.39 1.91 -10.52
N PHE A 186 -8.99 1.38 -11.68
CA PHE A 186 -9.26 -0.01 -12.04
C PHE A 186 -8.64 -1.01 -11.06
N ARG A 187 -7.43 -0.73 -10.57
CA ARG A 187 -6.76 -1.53 -9.54
C ARG A 187 -7.63 -1.69 -8.29
N SER A 188 -8.29 -0.62 -7.83
CA SER A 188 -9.16 -0.65 -6.66
C SER A 188 -10.41 -1.53 -6.81
N PHE A 189 -10.88 -1.78 -8.03
CA PHE A 189 -12.04 -2.63 -8.29
C PHE A 189 -11.68 -4.11 -8.50
N THR A 190 -10.40 -4.46 -8.49
CA THR A 190 -9.98 -5.84 -8.74
C THR A 190 -10.19 -6.73 -7.53
N THR A 191 -10.83 -7.87 -7.75
CA THR A 191 -11.06 -8.91 -6.73
C THR A 191 -10.11 -10.09 -6.87
N ASN A 192 -9.31 -10.14 -7.94
CA ASN A 192 -8.31 -11.16 -8.17
C ASN A 192 -6.90 -10.59 -7.98
N TYR A 193 -6.08 -11.28 -7.17
CA TYR A 193 -4.70 -10.90 -6.86
C TYR A 193 -3.83 -10.73 -8.12
N TYR A 194 -3.96 -11.60 -9.12
CA TYR A 194 -3.14 -11.49 -10.34
C TYR A 194 -3.52 -10.29 -11.20
N SER A 195 -4.82 -9.96 -11.27
CA SER A 195 -5.29 -8.77 -11.98
C SER A 195 -4.83 -7.50 -11.25
N PHE A 196 -4.88 -7.49 -9.92
CA PHE A 196 -4.34 -6.41 -9.10
C PHE A 196 -2.86 -6.16 -9.39
N LEU A 197 -2.05 -7.21 -9.46
CA LEU A 197 -0.63 -7.12 -9.81
C LEU A 197 -0.39 -6.56 -11.22
N LEU A 198 -1.24 -6.92 -12.17
CA LEU A 198 -1.11 -6.48 -13.56
C LEU A 198 -1.41 -4.97 -13.67
N PHE A 199 -2.48 -4.49 -13.02
CA PHE A 199 -2.78 -3.06 -12.97
C PHE A 199 -1.73 -2.27 -12.19
N GLU A 200 -1.19 -2.84 -11.10
CA GLU A 200 -0.05 -2.24 -10.38
C GLU A 200 1.16 -2.06 -11.29
N LEU A 201 1.50 -3.07 -12.08
CA LEU A 201 2.62 -2.98 -13.02
C LEU A 201 2.39 -1.90 -14.07
N LEU A 202 1.19 -1.84 -14.66
CA LEU A 202 0.84 -0.86 -15.68
C LEU A 202 0.83 0.57 -15.11
N ASP A 203 0.27 0.76 -13.90
CA ASP A 203 0.27 2.05 -13.22
C ASP A 203 1.70 2.53 -12.88
N SER A 204 2.55 1.61 -12.43
CA SER A 204 3.96 1.88 -12.15
C SER A 204 4.74 2.29 -13.40
N ILE A 205 4.48 1.64 -14.55
CA ILE A 205 5.09 2.02 -15.84
C ILE A 205 4.60 3.39 -16.29
N ALA A 206 3.31 3.68 -16.12
CA ALA A 206 2.70 4.94 -16.53
C ALA A 206 3.20 6.14 -15.70
N SER A 207 3.37 5.95 -14.39
CA SER A 207 3.71 7.00 -13.43
C SER A 207 5.21 7.31 -13.35
N SER A 208 6.10 6.38 -13.72
CA SER A 208 7.55 6.48 -13.55
C SER A 208 8.19 7.75 -14.16
N GLY A 209 7.63 8.25 -15.26
CA GLY A 209 8.13 9.42 -16.00
C GLY A 209 7.65 10.77 -15.47
N VAL A 210 6.59 10.77 -14.66
CA VAL A 210 5.86 12.00 -14.27
C VAL A 210 6.72 12.86 -13.35
N TYR A 211 7.43 12.24 -12.40
CA TYR A 211 8.32 12.95 -11.48
C TYR A 211 9.42 13.72 -12.22
N ALA A 212 10.18 13.03 -13.08
CA ALA A 212 11.28 13.64 -13.84
C ALA A 212 10.81 14.75 -14.78
N ALA A 213 9.66 14.55 -15.45
CA ALA A 213 9.06 15.56 -16.31
C ALA A 213 8.65 16.82 -15.54
N THR A 214 8.01 16.65 -14.37
CA THR A 214 7.54 17.74 -13.52
C THR A 214 8.70 18.54 -12.96
N PHE A 215 9.75 17.87 -12.46
CA PHE A 215 10.94 18.54 -11.93
C PHE A 215 11.66 19.41 -12.97
N VAL A 216 11.85 18.88 -14.18
CA VAL A 216 12.51 19.63 -15.27
C VAL A 216 11.65 20.80 -15.73
N LEU A 217 10.32 20.62 -15.83
CA LEU A 217 9.41 21.70 -16.17
C LEU A 217 9.42 22.80 -15.11
N GLY A 218 9.54 22.45 -13.82
CA GLY A 218 9.59 23.40 -12.71
C GLY A 218 10.82 24.30 -12.81
N LYS A 219 11.99 23.68 -12.98
CA LYS A 219 13.25 24.42 -13.23
C LYS A 219 13.17 25.30 -14.48
N LYS A 220 12.60 24.79 -15.57
CA LYS A 220 12.46 25.56 -16.83
C LYS A 220 11.48 26.73 -16.70
N SER A 221 10.47 26.62 -15.85
CA SER A 221 9.54 27.72 -15.55
C SER A 221 10.28 28.85 -14.85
N ASN A 222 10.98 28.54 -13.75
CA ASN A 222 11.75 29.53 -12.98
C ASN A 222 12.84 30.20 -13.84
N SER A 223 13.59 29.42 -14.63
CA SER A 223 14.66 29.96 -15.49
C SER A 223 14.16 30.87 -16.61
N ARG A 224 13.01 30.58 -17.23
CA ARG A 224 12.44 31.45 -18.28
C ARG A 224 11.97 32.77 -17.71
N ASN A 225 11.35 32.76 -16.53
CA ASN A 225 10.92 33.98 -15.89
C ASN A 225 12.11 34.89 -15.56
N LEU A 226 13.20 34.34 -15.00
CA LEU A 226 14.43 35.10 -14.76
C LEU A 226 15.01 35.75 -16.02
N LYS A 227 14.99 35.04 -17.16
CA LYS A 227 15.43 35.60 -18.45
C LYS A 227 14.51 36.70 -18.99
N ILE A 228 13.21 36.66 -18.70
CA ILE A 228 12.27 37.72 -19.08
C ILE A 228 12.52 38.95 -18.21
N TYR A 229 12.63 38.77 -16.88
CA TYR A 229 12.93 39.87 -15.96
C TYR A 229 14.28 40.53 -16.25
N SER A 230 15.33 39.77 -16.55
CA SER A 230 16.65 40.33 -16.91
C SER A 230 16.62 41.14 -18.20
N LYS A 231 15.74 40.78 -19.17
CA LYS A 231 15.56 41.52 -20.42
C LYS A 231 14.75 42.81 -20.25
N ILE A 232 13.87 42.87 -19.26
CA ILE A 232 13.11 44.09 -18.95
C ILE A 232 14.04 45.09 -18.26
N ASN A 233 14.91 44.62 -17.37
CA ASN A 233 15.82 45.49 -16.60
C ASN A 233 17.03 46.02 -17.40
N THR A 234 17.35 45.45 -18.57
CA THR A 234 18.40 45.98 -19.47
C THR A 234 17.88 46.95 -20.55
N ASN A 235 16.55 47.16 -20.61
CA ASN A 235 15.92 48.13 -21.51
C ASN A 235 15.48 49.42 -20.81
N PHE A 236 15.95 49.65 -19.58
CA PHE A 236 15.82 50.90 -18.82
C PHE A 236 17.19 51.41 -18.41
#